data_AF-A0A0D8B703-F1
#
_entry.id   AF-A0A0D8B703-F1
#
_cell.length_a   1.000
_cell.length_b   1.000
_cell.length_c   1.000
_cell.angle_alpha   90.00
_cell.angle_beta   90.00
_cell.angle_gamma   90.00
#
_symmetry.space_group_name_H-M   'P 1'
#
loop_
_entity.id
_entity.type
_entity.pdbx_description
1 polymer ?
#
loop_
_entity_poly.entity_id
_entity_poly.type
_entity_poly.pdbx_seq_one_letter_code
_entity_poly.pdbx_strand_id
1 'polypeptide(L)' 'MPPAPAASDDPTPSPRPSDPTSGDDIPDALSDLDPLPHGEIVVILAADFRLPNVLRHLEAGKIVLVIPAPREPPSGA' A
#
# COMPACT_ATOMS: atom_id res chain seq x y z
N MET A 1 -14.31 -53.73 -37.40
CA MET A 1 -15.38 -52.91 -36.80
C MET A 1 -15.86 -53.60 -35.52
N PRO A 2 -15.30 -53.21 -34.37
CA PRO A 2 -16.07 -52.95 -33.14
C PRO A 2 -15.71 -51.56 -32.52
N PRO A 3 -16.39 -51.08 -31.46
CA PRO A 3 -16.95 -49.72 -31.38
C PRO A 3 -16.04 -48.62 -30.80
N ALA A 4 -16.51 -47.38 -30.99
CA ALA A 4 -15.92 -46.10 -30.60
C ALA A 4 -15.56 -45.99 -29.10
N PRO A 5 -14.54 -45.19 -28.74
CA PRO A 5 -14.30 -44.81 -27.35
C PRO A 5 -15.50 -44.01 -26.82
N ALA A 6 -15.93 -44.33 -25.61
CA ALA A 6 -16.98 -43.61 -24.92
C ALA A 6 -16.63 -42.12 -24.83
N ALA A 7 -17.49 -41.28 -25.40
CA ALA A 7 -17.57 -39.87 -25.06
C ALA A 7 -17.88 -39.79 -23.56
N SER A 8 -16.87 -39.45 -22.75
CA SER A 8 -17.13 -38.88 -21.43
C SER A 8 -17.34 -37.39 -21.65
N ASP A 9 -18.63 -37.07 -21.63
CA ASP A 9 -19.27 -35.77 -21.48
C ASP A 9 -18.37 -34.55 -21.24
N ASP A 10 -18.62 -33.58 -22.11
CA ASP A 10 -18.20 -32.18 -22.08
C ASP A 10 -18.56 -31.49 -20.73
N PRO A 11 -17.88 -30.38 -20.37
CA PRO A 11 -17.76 -29.88 -19.02
C PRO A 11 -18.99 -29.08 -18.60
N THR A 12 -19.31 -29.11 -17.32
CA THR A 12 -20.10 -28.03 -16.71
C THR A 12 -19.42 -27.59 -15.42
N PRO A 13 -18.53 -26.59 -15.45
CA PRO A 13 -18.34 -25.79 -14.25
C PRO A 13 -19.66 -25.05 -14.06
N SER A 14 -20.55 -25.54 -13.20
CA SER A 14 -21.61 -24.70 -12.68
C SER A 14 -20.94 -23.46 -12.08
N PRO A 15 -21.28 -22.25 -12.53
CA PRO A 15 -20.68 -21.04 -11.99
C PRO A 15 -21.00 -21.02 -10.50
N ARG A 16 -19.97 -21.10 -9.65
CA ARG A 16 -20.16 -20.74 -8.25
C ARG A 16 -20.73 -19.32 -8.26
N PRO A 17 -21.86 -19.06 -7.56
CA PRO A 17 -22.22 -17.70 -7.27
C PRO A 17 -21.07 -17.11 -6.47
N SER A 18 -20.29 -16.23 -7.09
CA SER A 18 -19.39 -15.35 -6.37
C SER A 18 -20.28 -14.47 -5.51
N ASP A 19 -20.38 -14.81 -4.23
CA ASP A 19 -21.01 -13.96 -3.24
C ASP A 19 -20.29 -12.59 -3.24
N PRO A 20 -21.01 -11.46 -3.38
CA PRO A 20 -20.42 -10.15 -3.58
C PRO A 20 -19.93 -9.60 -2.23
N THR A 21 -18.77 -10.04 -1.79
CA THR A 21 -17.90 -9.18 -0.99
C THR A 21 -17.10 -8.40 -2.03
N SER A 22 -17.61 -7.30 -2.60
CA SER A 22 -17.45 -5.95 -2.03
C SER A 22 -16.11 -5.79 -1.30
N GLY A 23 -15.03 -6.33 -1.88
CA GLY A 23 -13.70 -5.85 -1.61
C GLY A 23 -13.66 -4.48 -2.25
N ASP A 24 -13.59 -3.44 -1.42
CA ASP A 24 -13.25 -2.09 -1.81
C ASP A 24 -12.30 -2.12 -3.00
N ASP A 25 -12.76 -1.51 -4.10
CA ASP A 25 -11.97 -1.08 -5.24
C ASP A 25 -10.98 -0.02 -4.69
N ILE A 26 -9.97 -0.48 -3.94
CA ILE A 26 -8.84 0.35 -3.57
C ILE A 26 -8.16 0.61 -4.91
N PRO A 27 -8.14 1.86 -5.39
CA PRO A 27 -7.52 2.14 -6.68
C PRO A 27 -6.09 1.61 -6.65
N ASP A 28 -5.75 0.78 -7.64
CA ASP A 28 -4.45 0.12 -7.85
C ASP A 28 -3.25 1.10 -7.91
N ALA A 29 -3.50 2.40 -7.79
CA ALA A 29 -2.52 3.47 -7.69
C ALA A 29 -1.63 3.41 -6.42
N LEU A 30 -1.97 2.58 -5.42
CA LEU A 30 -1.14 2.37 -4.24
C LEU A 30 -0.35 1.05 -4.27
N SER A 31 -0.72 0.11 -5.15
CA SER A 31 0.00 -1.16 -5.34
C SER A 31 1.32 -1.00 -6.08
N ASP A 32 1.46 0.09 -6.85
CA ASP A 32 2.64 0.43 -7.66
C ASP A 32 3.60 1.40 -6.95
N LEU A 33 3.36 1.65 -5.65
CA LEU A 33 4.39 2.22 -4.81
C LEU A 33 5.35 1.09 -4.49
N ASP A 34 6.50 1.12 -5.19
CA ASP A 34 7.71 0.35 -4.88
C ASP A 34 7.77 0.15 -3.36
N PRO A 35 7.79 -1.10 -2.85
CA PRO A 35 7.69 -1.36 -1.43
C PRO A 35 8.67 -0.44 -0.71
N LEU A 36 8.12 0.47 0.10
CA LEU A 36 8.91 1.42 0.88
C LEU A 36 10.06 0.61 1.47
N PRO A 37 11.32 1.00 1.25
CA PRO A 37 12.43 0.25 1.80
C PRO A 37 12.11 0.03 3.28
N HIS A 38 12.42 -1.15 3.82
CA HIS A 38 12.35 -1.44 5.26
C HIS A 38 13.40 -0.57 6.03
N GLY A 39 13.51 0.69 5.67
CA GLY A 39 14.40 1.71 6.16
C GLY A 39 13.80 2.38 7.38
N GLU A 40 14.69 2.81 8.24
CA GLU A 40 14.38 3.56 9.45
C GLU A 40 13.59 4.82 9.10
N ILE A 41 12.47 5.06 9.78
CA ILE A 41 11.67 6.28 9.64
C ILE A 41 12.19 7.33 10.62
N VAL A 42 12.52 8.50 10.12
CA VAL A 42 12.98 9.65 10.91
C VAL A 42 11.90 10.72 10.87
N VAL A 43 11.37 11.07 12.05
CA VAL A 43 10.35 12.11 12.19
C VAL A 43 11.02 13.42 12.53
N ILE A 44 10.71 14.47 11.76
CA ILE A 44 11.23 15.83 11.96
C ILE A 44 10.05 16.77 12.12
N LEU A 45 10.03 17.55 13.20
CA LEU A 45 9.07 18.65 13.32
C LEU A 45 9.39 19.72 12.28
N ALA A 46 8.37 20.28 11.63
CA ALA A 46 8.56 21.33 10.63
C ALA A 46 9.34 22.53 11.18
N ALA A 47 9.22 22.82 12.48
CA ALA A 47 10.00 23.86 13.18
C ALA A 47 11.52 23.57 13.19
N ASP A 48 11.89 22.31 13.23
CA ASP A 48 13.28 21.83 13.30
C ASP A 48 13.84 21.43 11.93
N PHE A 49 13.09 21.70 10.85
CA PHE A 49 13.52 21.34 9.50
C PHE A 49 14.82 22.06 9.12
N ARG A 50 15.85 21.27 8.79
CA ARG A 50 17.12 21.73 8.24
C ARG A 50 17.49 20.85 7.05
N LEU A 51 17.54 21.46 5.86
CA LEU A 51 17.78 20.74 4.61
C LEU A 51 19.03 19.84 4.65
N PRO A 52 20.20 20.28 5.17
CA PRO A 52 21.38 19.40 5.25
C PRO A 52 21.14 18.15 6.10
N ASN A 53 20.38 18.27 7.19
CA ASN A 53 20.05 17.12 8.02
C ASN A 53 19.12 16.17 7.27
N VAL A 54 18.10 16.68 6.59
CA VAL A 54 17.18 15.85 5.81
C VAL A 54 17.90 15.08 4.71
N LEU A 55 18.75 15.76 3.94
CA LEU A 55 19.53 15.14 2.88
C LEU A 55 20.42 14.02 3.42
N ARG A 56 21.08 14.22 4.56
CA ARG A 56 21.88 13.17 5.22
C ARG A 56 21.06 11.91 5.56
N HIS A 57 19.81 12.06 5.98
CA HIS A 57 18.94 10.90 6.27
C HIS A 57 18.51 10.20 4.98
N LEU A 58 18.19 10.96 3.92
CA LEU A 58 17.84 10.40 2.61
C LEU A 58 19.03 9.65 1.98
N GLU A 59 20.24 10.20 2.05
CA GLU A 59 21.47 9.55 1.59
C GLU A 59 21.76 8.25 2.36
N ALA A 60 21.35 8.18 3.63
CA ALA A 60 21.44 6.97 4.44
C ALA A 60 20.33 5.94 4.16
N GLY A 61 19.48 6.17 3.14
CA GLY A 61 18.38 5.29 2.78
C GLY A 61 17.21 5.29 3.77
N LYS A 62 17.10 6.34 4.60
CA LYS A 62 16.02 6.50 5.58
C LYS A 62 14.83 7.23 4.99
N ILE A 63 13.65 6.93 5.50
CA ILE A 63 12.41 7.64 5.16
C ILE A 63 12.30 8.84 6.10
N VAL A 64 12.13 10.04 5.56
CA VAL A 64 11.96 11.25 6.37
C VAL A 64 10.49 11.67 6.38
N LEU A 65 9.87 11.66 7.55
CA LEU A 65 8.52 12.15 7.79
C LEU A 65 8.57 13.53 8.45
N VAL A 66 8.13 14.57 7.73
CA VAL A 66 8.05 15.93 8.28
C VAL A 66 6.63 16.19 8.76
N ILE A 67 6.47 16.51 10.05
CA ILE A 67 5.16 16.78 10.66
C ILE A 67 5.04 18.23 11.12
N PRO A 68 3.84 18.84 11.08
CA PRO A 68 3.63 20.17 11.63
C PRO A 68 4.03 20.26 13.10
N ALA A 69 4.60 21.38 13.53
CA ALA A 69 4.81 21.63 14.95
C ALA A 69 3.45 21.78 15.66
N PRO A 70 3.32 21.28 16.90
CA PRO A 70 2.12 21.50 17.70
C PRO A 70 1.84 23.00 17.77
N ARG A 71 0.61 23.42 17.45
CA ARG A 71 0.16 24.78 17.76
C ARG A 71 -0.02 24.84 19.27
N GLU A 72 0.69 25.73 19.95
CA GLU A 72 0.39 25.99 21.36
C GLU A 72 -1.10 26.36 21.48
N PRO A 73 -1.81 25.81 22.48
CA PRO A 73 -3.16 26.28 22.76
C PRO A 73 -3.11 27.78 23.07
N PRO A 74 -4.14 28.56 22.72
CA PRO A 74 -4.18 29.97 23.06
C PRO A 74 -4.02 30.10 24.58
N SER A 75 -2.89 30.65 25.01
CA SER A 75 -2.64 30.96 26.42
C SER A 75 -3.48 32.17 26.78
N GLY A 76 -4.73 31.93 27.17
CA GLY A 76 -5.68 32.97 27.53
C GLY A 76 -6.90 32.38 28.23
N ALA A 77 -6.78 32.26 29.55
CA ALA A 77 -7.90 32.22 30.49
C ALA A 77 -8.19 33.65 30.98
#